data_AF-A0A2R6NJ12-F1
#
_entry.id   AF-A0A2R6NJ12-F1
#
_cell.length_a   1.000
_cell.length_b   1.000
_cell.length_c   1.000
_cell.angle_alpha   90.00
_cell.angle_beta   90.00
_cell.angle_gamma   90.00
#
_symmetry.space_group_name_H-M   'P 1'
#
loop_
_entity.id
_entity.type
_entity.pdbx_description
1 polymer ?
#
loop_
_entity_poly.entity_id
_entity_poly.type
_entity_poly.pdbx_seq_one_letter_code
_entity_poly.pdbx_strand_id
1 'polypeptide(L)'
;MRVWLQINCGSPPLNQTHRDIWAALVDATCPSKGFKEYTGFFSNNTEELTKLLSAAWETKQFRSVRSLVYLNPSKKILIHKASPEDETIKNAWDVEYVGDSHKVLLDTLRAMNRFARAKYSNILPVVQSSGMGKSRCVHEAARFVFTLPLNTRPTGESSGYPPSDSEVFTYFCDANRGTITEARAACCAFFKALFSSSIKFLESNLSTNFVTSQELALAWRGLLQDKRSEHYADVCLVSRSLYLPRGLINANIHGSRKPSASWRKVKFPGSLE
;
A
#
# COMPACT_ATOMS: atom_id res chain seq x y z
N MET A 1 7.36 -13.03 -7.71
CA MET A 1 7.96 -13.35 -6.40
C MET A 1 9.36 -12.76 -6.37
N ARG A 2 9.50 -11.55 -5.79
CA ARG A 2 10.81 -10.98 -5.43
C ARG A 2 10.97 -11.31 -3.95
N VAL A 3 11.85 -12.26 -3.63
CA VAL A 3 12.29 -12.49 -2.25
C VAL A 3 13.34 -11.41 -1.98
N TRP A 4 13.01 -10.44 -1.13
CA TRP A 4 14.01 -9.57 -0.54
C TRP A 4 14.58 -10.30 0.66
N LEU A 5 15.82 -10.79 0.54
CA LEU A 5 16.65 -11.12 1.69
C LEU A 5 17.17 -9.79 2.25
N GLN A 6 16.63 -9.36 3.38
CA GLN A 6 17.26 -8.34 4.20
C GLN A 6 18.41 -9.00 4.94
N ILE A 7 19.62 -8.92 4.39
CA ILE A 7 20.84 -9.29 5.11
C ILE A 7 21.03 -8.23 6.18
N ASN A 8 20.71 -8.59 7.43
CA ASN A 8 21.09 -7.78 8.59
C ASN A 8 22.62 -7.73 8.65
N CYS A 9 23.19 -6.56 8.38
CA CYS A 9 24.57 -6.24 8.70
C CYS A 9 24.70 -6.08 10.22
N GLY A 10 24.87 -7.21 10.90
CA GLY A 10 25.22 -7.26 12.32
C GLY A 10 25.76 -8.65 12.59
N SER A 11 27.08 -8.80 12.54
CA SER A 11 27.79 -10.07 12.66
C SER A 11 27.45 -10.80 13.97
N PRO A 12 26.81 -11.99 13.93
CA PRO A 12 26.76 -12.90 15.06
C PRO A 12 27.75 -14.06 14.85
N PRO A 13 28.15 -14.76 15.92
CA PRO A 13 29.27 -15.68 15.87
C PRO A 13 29.02 -16.85 14.91
N LEU A 14 30.03 -17.10 14.08
CA LEU A 14 30.15 -18.26 13.20
C LEU A 14 30.06 -19.54 14.04
N ASN A 15 28.98 -20.32 13.84
CA ASN A 15 29.06 -21.77 13.54
C ASN A 15 27.77 -22.58 13.70
N GLN A 16 26.61 -21.99 14.05
CA GLN A 16 25.37 -22.77 14.17
C GLN A 16 24.16 -22.24 13.36
N THR A 17 24.13 -20.95 13.02
CA THR A 17 22.92 -20.26 12.51
C THR A 17 22.60 -20.43 11.03
N HIS A 18 23.58 -20.80 10.18
CA HIS A 18 23.31 -20.96 8.74
C HIS A 18 22.44 -22.19 8.44
N ARG A 19 22.54 -23.27 9.22
CA ARG A 19 21.71 -24.47 9.00
C ARG A 19 20.23 -24.22 9.28
N ASP A 20 19.93 -23.39 10.28
CA ASP A 20 18.56 -23.16 10.73
C ASP A 20 17.76 -22.26 9.78
N ILE A 21 18.41 -21.26 9.17
CA ILE A 21 17.78 -20.36 8.18
C ILE A 21 17.47 -21.14 6.90
N TRP A 22 18.39 -21.99 6.44
CA TRP A 22 18.17 -22.82 5.25
C TRP A 22 17.11 -23.89 5.49
N ALA A 23 17.08 -24.51 6.67
CA ALA A 23 16.02 -25.46 7.04
C ALA A 23 14.63 -24.80 7.06
N ALA A 24 14.51 -23.60 7.64
CA ALA A 24 13.25 -22.84 7.64
C ALA A 24 12.80 -22.42 6.23
N LEU A 25 13.75 -22.07 5.34
CA LEU A 25 13.45 -21.74 3.95
C LEU A 25 12.97 -22.98 3.16
N VAL A 26 13.53 -24.15 3.45
CA VAL A 26 13.16 -25.43 2.84
C VAL A 26 11.74 -25.83 3.23
N ASP A 27 11.40 -25.77 4.53
CA ASP A 27 10.05 -26.06 5.02
C ASP A 27 9.00 -25.09 4.43
N ALA A 28 9.37 -23.82 4.27
CA ALA A 28 8.46 -22.80 3.74
C ALA A 28 8.26 -22.86 2.20
N THR A 29 9.20 -23.46 1.46
CA THR A 29 9.18 -23.45 -0.02
C THR A 29 8.79 -24.79 -0.64
N CYS A 30 8.99 -25.92 0.05
CA CYS A 30 8.65 -27.26 -0.44
C CYS A 30 8.38 -28.24 0.73
N PRO A 31 7.14 -28.35 1.21
CA PRO A 31 6.82 -29.26 2.32
C PRO A 31 6.94 -30.77 1.99
N SER A 32 7.28 -31.13 0.74
CA SER A 32 7.32 -32.52 0.26
C SER A 32 8.73 -33.13 0.18
N LYS A 33 9.81 -32.39 0.43
CA LYS A 33 11.20 -32.89 0.30
C LYS A 33 12.04 -32.61 1.54
N GLY A 34 12.80 -33.60 1.99
CA GLY A 34 13.64 -33.50 3.20
C GLY A 34 14.97 -32.78 2.97
N PHE A 35 15.56 -32.25 4.04
CA PHE A 35 16.83 -31.49 4.05
C PHE A 35 18.01 -32.17 3.32
N LYS A 36 18.12 -33.50 3.38
CA LYS A 36 19.19 -34.27 2.68
C LYS A 36 19.04 -34.25 1.15
N GLU A 37 17.81 -34.24 0.64
CA GLU A 37 17.55 -34.19 -0.79
C GLU A 37 17.90 -32.81 -1.37
N TYR A 38 17.65 -31.76 -0.59
CA TYR A 38 18.01 -30.38 -0.92
C TYR A 38 19.52 -30.17 -0.97
N THR A 39 20.23 -30.52 0.10
CA THR A 39 21.69 -30.37 0.16
C THR A 39 22.38 -31.16 -0.95
N GLY A 40 21.91 -32.38 -1.24
CA GLY A 40 22.37 -33.17 -2.39
C GLY A 40 22.16 -32.46 -3.74
N PHE A 41 20.99 -31.85 -3.97
CA PHE A 41 20.72 -31.12 -5.21
C PHE A 41 21.69 -29.95 -5.43
N PHE A 42 21.88 -29.08 -4.42
CA PHE A 42 22.77 -27.92 -4.56
C PHE A 42 24.22 -28.35 -4.72
N SER A 43 24.69 -29.33 -3.93
CA SER A 43 26.04 -29.87 -4.08
C SER A 43 26.28 -30.50 -5.45
N ASN A 44 25.31 -31.24 -5.99
CA ASN A 44 25.47 -31.93 -7.27
C ASN A 44 25.31 -31.01 -8.49
N ASN A 45 24.73 -29.82 -8.33
CA ASN A 45 24.46 -28.87 -9.43
C ASN A 45 25.16 -27.52 -9.22
N THR A 46 26.15 -27.44 -8.33
CA THR A 46 26.77 -26.17 -7.92
C THR A 46 27.32 -25.38 -9.11
N GLU A 47 28.01 -26.04 -10.04
CA GLU A 47 28.66 -25.35 -11.17
C GLU A 47 27.64 -24.72 -12.13
N GLU A 48 26.62 -25.49 -12.52
CA GLU A 48 25.57 -25.03 -13.44
C GLU A 48 24.67 -23.96 -12.80
N LEU A 49 24.36 -24.11 -11.50
CA LEU A 49 23.63 -23.08 -10.76
C LEU A 49 24.44 -21.79 -10.63
N THR A 50 25.75 -21.88 -10.38
CA THR A 50 26.62 -20.70 -10.33
C THR A 50 26.66 -19.98 -11.69
N LYS A 51 26.81 -20.71 -12.81
CA LYS A 51 26.76 -20.11 -14.15
C LYS A 51 25.42 -19.42 -14.41
N LEU A 52 24.32 -20.10 -14.09
CA LEU A 52 22.96 -19.57 -14.27
C LEU A 52 22.72 -18.31 -13.41
N LEU A 53 23.18 -18.32 -12.15
CA LEU A 53 23.04 -17.20 -11.23
C LEU A 53 23.92 -16.01 -11.66
N SER A 54 25.15 -16.24 -12.10
CA SER A 54 26.04 -15.21 -12.62
C SER A 54 25.45 -14.54 -13.86
N ALA A 55 24.97 -15.32 -14.84
CA ALA A 55 24.32 -14.79 -16.03
C ALA A 55 23.04 -14.01 -15.70
N ALA A 56 22.22 -14.51 -14.77
CA ALA A 56 21.03 -13.81 -14.30
C ALA A 56 21.39 -12.51 -13.55
N TRP A 57 22.50 -12.51 -12.82
CA TRP A 57 22.98 -11.33 -12.09
C TRP A 57 23.53 -10.25 -13.01
N GLU A 58 24.27 -10.62 -14.05
CA GLU A 58 24.79 -9.70 -15.07
C GLU A 58 23.65 -9.08 -15.88
N THR A 59 22.71 -9.90 -16.35
CA THR A 59 21.56 -9.44 -17.15
C THR A 59 20.44 -8.81 -16.33
N LYS A 60 20.49 -8.94 -14.99
CA LYS A 60 19.40 -8.62 -14.06
C LYS A 60 18.08 -9.34 -14.36
N GLN A 61 18.14 -10.45 -15.09
CA GLN A 61 16.99 -11.27 -15.46
C GLN A 61 17.02 -12.62 -14.75
N PHE A 62 16.15 -12.78 -13.75
CA PHE A 62 16.09 -14.00 -12.93
C PHE A 62 14.96 -14.95 -13.36
N ARG A 63 14.48 -14.85 -14.61
CA ARG A 63 13.38 -15.71 -15.08
C ARG A 63 13.80 -17.17 -15.11
N SER A 64 14.96 -17.47 -15.71
CA SER A 64 15.49 -18.82 -15.87
C SER A 64 15.79 -19.50 -14.52
N VAL A 65 16.31 -18.74 -13.55
CA VAL A 65 16.49 -19.22 -12.17
C VAL A 65 15.15 -19.57 -11.53
N ARG A 66 14.15 -18.69 -11.64
CA ARG A 66 12.83 -18.90 -11.03
C ARG A 66 11.98 -19.99 -11.71
N SER A 67 12.30 -20.35 -12.95
CA SER A 67 11.61 -21.42 -13.67
C SER A 67 12.23 -22.80 -13.44
N LEU A 68 13.29 -22.91 -12.63
CA LEU A 68 13.85 -24.21 -12.27
C LEU A 68 12.76 -25.07 -11.62
N VAL A 69 12.54 -26.25 -12.19
CA VAL A 69 11.54 -27.22 -11.71
C VAL A 69 11.73 -27.52 -10.22
N TYR A 70 12.96 -27.44 -9.71
CA TYR A 70 13.24 -27.66 -8.29
C TYR A 70 12.74 -26.52 -7.38
N LEU A 71 12.79 -25.26 -7.83
CA LEU A 71 12.27 -24.08 -7.10
C LEU A 71 10.78 -23.86 -7.33
N ASN A 72 10.22 -24.53 -8.33
CA ASN A 72 8.81 -24.51 -8.68
C ASN A 72 8.40 -25.93 -9.04
N PRO A 73 8.42 -26.88 -8.07
CA PRO A 73 8.02 -28.26 -8.32
C PRO A 73 6.64 -28.21 -8.91
N SER A 74 6.51 -28.81 -10.10
CA SER A 74 5.35 -28.72 -10.97
C SER A 74 4.09 -28.62 -10.14
N LYS A 75 3.56 -27.40 -10.02
CA LYS A 75 2.15 -27.23 -9.69
C LYS A 75 1.48 -28.13 -10.69
N LYS A 76 0.77 -29.18 -10.24
CA LYS A 76 -0.35 -29.70 -11.03
C LYS A 76 -1.01 -28.45 -11.56
N ILE A 77 -0.89 -28.24 -12.86
CA ILE A 77 -1.13 -26.96 -13.46
C ILE A 77 -2.62 -26.76 -13.23
N LEU A 78 -2.97 -26.04 -12.16
CA LEU A 78 -4.12 -25.18 -12.17
C LEU A 78 -3.76 -24.21 -13.28
N ILE A 79 -4.02 -24.67 -14.51
CA ILE A 79 -4.32 -23.82 -15.63
C ILE A 79 -5.58 -23.14 -15.11
N HIS A 80 -5.39 -22.09 -14.32
CA HIS A 80 -6.22 -20.93 -14.47
C HIS A 80 -6.01 -20.61 -15.95
N LYS A 81 -6.87 -21.20 -16.79
CA LYS A 81 -7.37 -20.47 -17.95
C LYS A 81 -7.58 -19.07 -17.41
N ALA A 82 -7.09 -18.07 -18.12
CA ALA A 82 -7.59 -16.73 -17.94
C ALA A 82 -9.12 -16.82 -18.10
N SER A 83 -9.81 -17.12 -17.00
CA SER A 83 -11.09 -16.53 -16.70
C SER A 83 -10.81 -15.02 -16.64
N PRO A 84 -11.83 -14.18 -16.74
CA PRO A 84 -11.61 -12.75 -16.59
C PRO A 84 -11.02 -12.54 -15.18
N GLU A 85 -9.69 -12.38 -15.09
CA GLU A 85 -8.96 -12.29 -13.83
C GLU A 85 -9.54 -11.12 -13.02
N ASP A 86 -10.00 -10.09 -13.74
CA ASP A 86 -10.67 -8.92 -13.22
C ASP A 86 -12.01 -9.23 -12.54
N GLU A 87 -12.88 -10.07 -13.13
CA GLU A 87 -14.16 -10.42 -12.50
C GLU A 87 -13.95 -11.30 -11.27
N THR A 88 -13.01 -12.24 -11.34
CA THR A 88 -12.73 -13.14 -10.20
C THR A 88 -12.15 -12.35 -9.02
N ILE A 89 -11.21 -11.43 -9.28
CA ILE A 89 -10.62 -10.58 -8.25
C ILE A 89 -11.65 -9.59 -7.70
N LYS A 90 -12.52 -9.03 -8.56
CA LYS A 90 -13.61 -8.14 -8.14
C LYS A 90 -14.61 -8.88 -7.26
N ASN A 91 -15.07 -10.06 -7.67
CA ASN A 91 -15.99 -10.88 -6.88
C ASN A 91 -15.34 -11.31 -5.55
N ALA A 92 -14.05 -11.64 -5.57
CA ALA A 92 -13.29 -11.93 -4.36
C ALA A 92 -13.14 -10.73 -3.43
N TRP A 93 -13.56 -9.52 -3.81
CA TRP A 93 -13.62 -8.34 -2.96
C TRP A 93 -14.92 -8.23 -2.15
N ASP A 94 -15.99 -8.84 -2.65
CA ASP A 94 -17.33 -8.76 -2.06
C ASP A 94 -17.64 -9.97 -1.16
N VAL A 95 -16.88 -11.06 -1.28
CA VAL A 95 -16.96 -12.21 -0.37
C VAL A 95 -16.39 -11.89 1.01
N GLU A 96 -16.79 -12.66 2.01
CA GLU A 96 -16.26 -12.57 3.37
C GLU A 96 -14.73 -12.74 3.41
N TYR A 97 -14.06 -11.89 4.19
CA TYR A 97 -12.62 -11.98 4.36
C TYR A 97 -12.25 -13.08 5.34
N VAL A 98 -11.42 -14.02 4.90
CA VAL A 98 -11.00 -15.16 5.72
C VAL A 98 -9.71 -14.83 6.47
N GLY A 99 -9.73 -15.06 7.80
CA GLY A 99 -8.60 -14.92 8.70
C GLY A 99 -8.45 -13.54 9.35
N ASP A 100 -7.45 -13.41 10.22
CA ASP A 100 -7.32 -12.27 11.15
C ASP A 100 -6.20 -11.28 10.81
N SER A 101 -5.60 -11.37 9.61
CA SER A 101 -4.46 -10.52 9.23
C SER A 101 -4.75 -9.02 9.33
N HIS A 102 -5.99 -8.61 9.11
CA HIS A 102 -6.42 -7.21 9.25
C HIS A 102 -6.40 -6.73 10.72
N LYS A 103 -6.68 -7.63 11.67
CA LYS A 103 -6.57 -7.36 13.12
C LYS A 103 -5.12 -7.24 13.52
N VAL A 104 -4.28 -8.18 13.08
CA VAL A 104 -2.82 -8.16 13.32
C VAL A 104 -2.19 -6.87 12.78
N LEU A 105 -2.58 -6.47 11.56
CA LEU A 105 -2.14 -5.20 10.97
C LEU A 105 -2.52 -4.01 11.86
N LEU A 106 -3.77 -3.96 12.31
CA LEU A 106 -4.27 -2.87 13.14
C LEU A 106 -3.59 -2.81 14.51
N ASP A 107 -3.40 -3.95 15.17
CA ASP A 107 -2.72 -4.01 16.46
C ASP A 107 -1.24 -3.64 16.34
N THR A 108 -0.60 -4.00 15.22
CA THR A 108 0.76 -3.56 14.90
C THR A 108 0.81 -2.04 14.76
N LEU A 109 -0.09 -1.42 13.99
CA LEU A 109 -0.16 0.03 13.83
C LEU A 109 -0.43 0.75 15.16
N ARG A 110 -1.32 0.20 16.01
CA ARG A 110 -1.59 0.73 17.35
C ARG A 110 -0.35 0.64 18.25
N ALA A 111 0.36 -0.47 18.23
CA ALA A 111 1.60 -0.63 18.98
C ALA A 111 2.67 0.37 18.49
N MET A 112 2.88 0.48 17.18
CA MET A 112 3.81 1.45 16.60
C MET A 112 3.48 2.88 17.00
N ASN A 113 2.20 3.25 16.97
CA ASN A 113 1.76 4.58 17.38
C ASN A 113 1.97 4.85 18.87
N ARG A 114 1.71 3.86 19.76
CA ARG A 114 1.97 4.00 21.20
C ARG A 114 3.45 4.25 21.53
N PHE A 115 4.35 3.67 20.75
CA PHE A 115 5.80 3.81 20.95
C PHE A 115 6.46 4.81 20.00
N ALA A 116 5.67 5.59 19.25
CA ALA A 116 6.16 6.57 18.30
C ALA A 116 6.91 7.70 19.01
N ARG A 117 8.23 7.74 18.87
CA ARG A 117 9.10 8.78 19.47
C ARG A 117 9.50 9.89 18.51
N ALA A 118 9.34 9.67 17.20
CA ALA A 118 9.79 10.58 16.15
C ALA A 118 8.71 10.84 15.10
N LYS A 119 8.82 11.97 14.39
CA LYS A 119 8.02 12.24 13.19
C LYS A 119 8.23 11.08 12.20
N TYR A 120 7.16 10.60 11.57
CA TYR A 120 7.17 9.49 10.60
C TYR A 120 7.46 8.09 11.17
N SER A 121 7.47 7.90 12.50
CA SER A 121 7.70 6.56 13.10
C SER A 121 6.52 5.59 12.94
N ASN A 122 5.35 6.08 12.50
CA ASN A 122 4.16 5.26 12.28
C ASN A 122 3.92 4.99 10.78
N ILE A 123 4.92 4.42 10.10
CA ILE A 123 4.84 4.00 8.69
C ILE A 123 5.19 2.52 8.61
N LEU A 124 4.28 1.71 8.06
CA LEU A 124 4.44 0.26 7.93
C LEU A 124 4.37 -0.16 6.45
N PRO A 125 5.49 -0.48 5.80
CA PRO A 125 5.47 -1.04 4.46
C PRO A 125 4.99 -2.50 4.47
N VAL A 126 4.00 -2.83 3.65
CA VAL A 126 3.51 -4.21 3.46
C VAL A 126 4.04 -4.75 2.12
N VAL A 127 5.11 -5.54 2.19
CA VAL A 127 5.82 -6.06 1.00
C VAL A 127 5.52 -7.54 0.80
N GLN A 128 4.72 -7.86 -0.23
CA GLN A 128 4.42 -9.24 -0.64
C GLN A 128 4.20 -9.35 -2.15
N SER A 129 4.23 -10.57 -2.70
CA SER A 129 3.89 -10.83 -4.11
C SER A 129 2.50 -10.32 -4.50
N SER A 130 2.28 -10.05 -5.79
CA SER A 130 0.96 -9.67 -6.32
C SER A 130 -0.09 -10.75 -6.03
N GLY A 131 -1.35 -10.36 -5.85
CA GLY A 131 -2.46 -11.27 -5.58
C GLY A 131 -2.55 -11.85 -4.16
N MET A 132 -1.61 -11.54 -3.25
CA MET A 132 -1.61 -12.11 -1.88
C MET A 132 -2.57 -11.40 -0.90
N GLY A 133 -3.57 -10.67 -1.39
CA GLY A 133 -4.59 -10.05 -0.53
C GLY A 133 -4.16 -8.81 0.27
N LYS A 134 -2.99 -8.20 -0.01
CA LYS A 134 -2.51 -6.99 0.68
C LYS A 134 -3.55 -5.87 0.72
N SER A 135 -4.05 -5.46 -0.45
CA SER A 135 -5.03 -4.38 -0.55
C SER A 135 -6.34 -4.76 0.15
N ARG A 136 -6.73 -6.04 0.09
CA ARG A 136 -7.93 -6.55 0.76
C ARG A 136 -7.77 -6.51 2.29
N CYS A 137 -6.61 -6.90 2.81
CA CYS A 137 -6.29 -6.81 4.24
C CYS A 137 -6.42 -5.37 4.76
N VAL A 138 -5.88 -4.39 4.03
CA VAL A 138 -6.03 -2.96 4.38
C VAL A 138 -7.49 -2.51 4.28
N HIS A 139 -8.22 -2.96 3.25
CA HIS A 139 -9.64 -2.65 3.07
C HIS A 139 -10.54 -3.23 4.17
N GLU A 140 -10.20 -4.38 4.73
CA GLU A 140 -10.89 -4.93 5.90
C GLU A 140 -10.50 -4.20 7.19
N ALA A 141 -9.24 -3.81 7.37
CA ALA A 141 -8.82 -3.03 8.52
C ALA A 141 -9.56 -1.67 8.59
N ALA A 142 -9.93 -1.10 7.44
CA ALA A 142 -10.71 0.13 7.33
C ALA A 142 -12.11 0.05 7.96
N ARG A 143 -12.62 -1.15 8.30
CA ARG A 143 -13.87 -1.32 9.06
C ARG A 143 -13.75 -0.86 10.51
N PHE A 144 -12.53 -0.82 11.04
CA PHE A 144 -12.28 -0.59 12.47
C PHE A 144 -11.64 0.78 12.75
N VAL A 145 -11.06 1.41 11.74
CA VAL A 145 -10.41 2.72 11.86
C VAL A 145 -10.71 3.56 10.64
N PHE A 146 -11.04 4.84 10.87
CA PHE A 146 -11.27 5.82 9.82
C PHE A 146 -10.06 5.88 8.88
N THR A 147 -10.27 5.55 7.60
CA THR A 147 -9.19 5.33 6.64
C THR A 147 -9.46 6.11 5.35
N LEU A 148 -8.43 6.77 4.83
CA LEU A 148 -8.44 7.45 3.53
C LEU A 148 -7.61 6.64 2.53
N PRO A 149 -8.20 5.65 1.84
CA PRO A 149 -7.45 4.75 0.96
C PRO A 149 -7.08 5.44 -0.35
N LEU A 150 -5.79 5.59 -0.64
CA LEU A 150 -5.30 6.11 -1.92
C LEU A 150 -4.66 4.99 -2.74
N ASN A 151 -5.03 4.88 -4.01
CA ASN A 151 -4.46 3.97 -4.99
C ASN A 151 -3.90 4.75 -6.17
N THR A 152 -2.59 4.99 -6.15
CA THR A 152 -1.86 5.72 -7.19
C THR A 152 -1.24 4.80 -8.23
N ARG A 153 -1.89 3.66 -8.54
CA ARG A 153 -1.43 2.80 -9.65
C ARG A 153 -1.56 3.57 -10.97
N PRO A 154 -0.65 3.40 -11.94
CA PRO A 154 -0.84 3.95 -13.28
C PRO A 154 -2.19 3.53 -13.88
N THR A 155 -2.87 4.48 -14.52
CA THR A 155 -4.22 4.26 -15.10
C THR A 155 -4.24 3.24 -16.24
N GLY A 156 -3.10 3.01 -16.90
CA GLY A 156 -2.94 1.99 -17.95
C GLY A 156 -2.73 0.57 -17.42
N GLU A 157 -2.52 0.37 -16.11
CA GLU A 157 -2.41 -0.95 -15.51
C GLU A 157 -3.80 -1.44 -15.05
N SER A 158 -4.47 -2.23 -15.90
CA SER A 158 -5.76 -2.86 -15.55
C SER A 158 -5.62 -4.00 -14.55
N SER A 159 -4.42 -4.57 -14.40
CA SER A 159 -4.21 -5.72 -13.52
C SER A 159 -4.28 -5.31 -12.05
N GLY A 160 -5.39 -5.67 -11.39
CA GLY A 160 -5.52 -5.68 -9.93
C GLY A 160 -6.62 -4.78 -9.38
N TYR A 161 -7.12 -5.14 -8.20
CA TYR A 161 -8.23 -4.45 -7.53
C TYR A 161 -7.80 -3.94 -6.14
N PRO A 162 -8.32 -2.79 -5.66
CA PRO A 162 -9.27 -1.90 -6.32
C PRO A 162 -8.66 -1.17 -7.55
N PRO A 163 -9.50 -0.57 -8.41
CA PRO A 163 -9.04 0.28 -9.51
C PRO A 163 -8.21 1.48 -9.03
N SER A 164 -7.46 2.08 -9.96
CA SER A 164 -6.69 3.30 -9.71
C SER A 164 -7.60 4.48 -9.36
N ASP A 165 -7.16 5.33 -8.42
CA ASP A 165 -7.70 6.67 -8.25
C ASP A 165 -7.05 7.59 -9.29
N SER A 166 -7.57 7.54 -10.52
CA SER A 166 -6.98 8.16 -11.73
C SER A 166 -6.64 9.64 -11.56
N GLU A 167 -7.53 10.41 -10.94
CA GLU A 167 -7.32 11.83 -10.69
C GLU A 167 -6.18 12.08 -9.70
N VAL A 168 -6.06 11.24 -8.67
CA VAL A 168 -4.99 11.31 -7.67
C VAL A 168 -3.65 10.95 -8.30
N PHE A 169 -3.61 9.86 -9.09
CA PHE A 169 -2.41 9.49 -9.86
C PHE A 169 -1.98 10.65 -10.77
N THR A 170 -2.90 11.18 -11.56
CA THR A 170 -2.63 12.30 -12.48
C THR A 170 -2.16 13.55 -11.73
N TYR A 171 -2.77 13.83 -10.57
CA TYR A 171 -2.35 14.95 -9.74
C TYR A 171 -0.89 14.81 -9.30
N PHE A 172 -0.47 13.64 -8.80
CA PHE A 172 0.91 13.45 -8.33
C PHE A 172 1.93 13.27 -9.45
N CYS A 173 1.52 12.80 -10.63
CA CYS A 173 2.39 12.60 -11.80
C CYS A 173 2.47 13.81 -12.76
N ASP A 174 1.99 14.98 -12.34
CA ASP A 174 2.02 16.22 -13.12
C ASP A 174 3.47 16.64 -13.46
N ALA A 175 3.86 16.39 -14.71
CA ALA A 175 5.21 16.63 -15.23
C ALA A 175 5.62 18.11 -15.22
N ASN A 176 4.69 19.04 -15.02
CA ASN A 176 4.99 20.46 -14.92
C ASN A 176 5.67 20.84 -13.59
N ARG A 177 5.73 19.91 -12.62
CA ARG A 177 6.41 20.12 -11.33
C ARG A 177 7.85 19.61 -11.42
N GLY A 178 8.76 20.51 -11.76
CA GLY A 178 10.16 20.19 -11.99
C GLY A 178 11.01 20.19 -10.72
N THR A 179 10.55 20.80 -9.63
CA THR A 179 11.35 20.98 -8.40
C THR A 179 10.78 20.27 -7.17
N ILE A 180 11.66 19.93 -6.23
CA ILE A 180 11.28 19.36 -4.92
C ILE A 180 10.37 20.31 -4.14
N THR A 181 10.59 21.63 -4.26
CA THR A 181 9.77 22.65 -3.60
C THR A 181 8.34 22.65 -4.12
N GLU A 182 8.16 22.55 -5.44
CA GLU A 182 6.85 22.42 -6.08
C GLU A 182 6.16 21.12 -5.70
N ALA A 183 6.90 20.00 -5.71
CA ALA A 183 6.37 18.71 -5.28
C ALA A 183 5.89 18.73 -3.81
N ARG A 184 6.66 19.37 -2.91
CA ARG A 184 6.26 19.55 -1.50
C ARG A 184 5.04 20.45 -1.37
N ALA A 185 5.00 21.58 -2.08
CA ALA A 185 3.86 22.49 -2.07
C ALA A 185 2.58 21.79 -2.58
N ALA A 186 2.69 20.98 -3.64
CA ALA A 186 1.60 20.17 -4.15
C ALA A 186 1.14 19.11 -3.13
N CYS A 187 2.07 18.40 -2.46
CA CYS A 187 1.70 17.47 -1.39
C CYS A 187 0.95 18.19 -0.25
N CYS A 188 1.43 19.35 0.19
CA CYS A 188 0.77 20.13 1.23
C CYS A 188 -0.64 20.60 0.79
N ALA A 189 -0.77 21.08 -0.45
CA ALA A 189 -2.06 21.47 -1.02
C ALA A 189 -3.02 20.27 -1.08
N PHE A 190 -2.53 19.11 -1.52
CA PHE A 190 -3.30 17.87 -1.60
C PHE A 190 -3.79 17.40 -0.24
N PHE A 191 -2.91 17.25 0.76
CA PHE A 191 -3.34 16.77 2.07
C PHE A 191 -4.28 17.77 2.77
N LYS A 192 -4.06 19.08 2.57
CA LYS A 192 -4.99 20.10 3.06
C LYS A 192 -6.38 19.97 2.41
N ALA A 193 -6.43 19.81 1.09
CA ALA A 193 -7.67 19.55 0.37
C ALA A 193 -8.32 18.24 0.84
N LEU A 194 -7.55 17.14 0.91
CA LEU A 194 -8.02 15.82 1.32
C LEU A 194 -8.75 15.89 2.66
N PHE A 195 -8.12 16.45 3.70
CA PHE A 195 -8.76 16.52 5.02
C PHE A 195 -9.99 17.44 5.02
N SER A 196 -9.90 18.61 4.40
CA SER A 196 -11.01 19.57 4.41
C SER A 196 -12.21 19.11 3.57
N SER A 197 -11.97 18.56 2.38
CA SER A 197 -13.02 17.94 1.55
C SER A 197 -13.58 16.69 2.21
N SER A 198 -12.77 15.86 2.89
CA SER A 198 -13.29 14.67 3.60
C SER A 198 -14.27 15.05 4.72
N ILE A 199 -13.97 16.10 5.48
CA ILE A 199 -14.88 16.61 6.53
C ILE A 199 -16.21 17.05 5.90
N LYS A 200 -16.16 17.91 4.88
CA LYS A 200 -17.38 18.37 4.19
C LYS A 200 -18.17 17.21 3.58
N PHE A 201 -17.46 16.26 2.99
CA PHE A 201 -18.06 15.10 2.34
C PHE A 201 -18.76 14.20 3.35
N LEU A 202 -18.15 13.99 4.52
CA LEU A 202 -18.76 13.27 5.64
C LEU A 202 -20.01 13.99 6.13
N GLU A 203 -19.93 15.30 6.43
CA GLU A 203 -21.05 16.10 6.93
C GLU A 203 -22.23 16.17 5.94
N SER A 204 -21.95 16.07 4.64
CA SER A 204 -22.98 16.14 3.59
C SER A 204 -23.66 14.80 3.31
N ASN A 205 -23.02 13.67 3.64
CA ASN A 205 -23.49 12.33 3.23
C ASN A 205 -23.82 11.40 4.39
N LEU A 206 -23.32 11.66 5.60
CA LEU A 206 -23.52 10.82 6.78
C LEU A 206 -24.17 11.60 7.90
N SER A 207 -24.94 10.90 8.74
CA SER A 207 -25.43 11.47 9.99
C SER A 207 -24.26 11.75 10.94
N THR A 208 -24.43 12.69 11.87
CA THR A 208 -23.40 13.01 12.87
C THR A 208 -23.51 12.17 14.15
N ASN A 209 -24.49 11.27 14.21
CA ASN A 209 -24.85 10.53 15.42
C ASN A 209 -24.20 9.14 15.45
N PHE A 210 -22.86 9.10 15.50
CA PHE A 210 -22.11 7.86 15.72
C PHE A 210 -21.75 7.72 17.20
N VAL A 211 -21.98 6.56 17.79
CA VAL A 211 -21.67 6.27 19.19
C VAL A 211 -20.20 5.87 19.33
N THR A 212 -19.67 5.15 18.34
CA THR A 212 -18.28 4.66 18.36
C THR A 212 -17.50 5.11 17.12
N SER A 213 -16.16 5.21 17.26
CA SER A 213 -15.27 5.49 16.13
C SER A 213 -15.30 4.39 15.07
N GLN A 214 -15.59 3.16 15.46
CA GLN A 214 -15.75 2.02 14.57
C GLN A 214 -17.02 2.14 13.72
N GLU A 215 -18.14 2.56 14.29
CA GLU A 215 -19.37 2.84 13.51
C GLU A 215 -19.11 3.90 12.45
N LEU A 216 -18.45 5.00 12.82
CA LEU A 216 -18.04 6.03 11.87
C LEU A 216 -17.13 5.45 10.77
N ALA A 217 -16.12 4.66 11.15
CA ALA A 217 -15.20 4.04 10.18
C ALA A 217 -15.93 3.13 9.19
N LEU A 218 -16.87 2.31 9.68
CA LEU A 218 -17.66 1.40 8.86
C LEU A 218 -18.58 2.17 7.90
N ALA A 219 -19.27 3.21 8.40
CA ALA A 219 -20.12 4.06 7.57
C ALA A 219 -19.32 4.82 6.51
N TRP A 220 -18.18 5.39 6.89
CA TRP A 220 -17.24 6.05 5.98
C TRP A 220 -16.73 5.10 4.88
N ARG A 221 -16.32 3.89 5.26
CA ARG A 221 -15.89 2.86 4.31
C ARG A 221 -17.00 2.55 3.30
N GLY A 222 -18.24 2.36 3.76
CA GLY A 222 -19.39 2.12 2.89
C GLY A 222 -19.61 3.25 1.90
N LEU A 223 -19.61 4.51 2.38
CA LEU A 223 -19.74 5.69 1.53
C LEU A 223 -18.67 5.75 0.43
N LEU A 224 -17.42 5.45 0.78
CA LEU A 224 -16.33 5.42 -0.21
C LEU A 224 -16.44 4.25 -1.20
N GLN A 225 -17.08 3.13 -0.88
CA GLN A 225 -17.26 2.07 -1.88
C GLN A 225 -18.07 2.56 -3.09
N ASP A 226 -19.01 3.48 -2.85
CA ASP A 226 -19.89 4.01 -3.90
C ASP A 226 -19.37 5.30 -4.52
N LYS A 227 -18.83 6.21 -3.69
CA LYS A 227 -18.53 7.59 -4.10
C LYS A 227 -17.06 7.98 -4.05
N ARG A 228 -16.14 7.02 -3.99
CA ARG A 228 -14.69 7.28 -3.90
C ARG A 228 -14.15 8.10 -5.08
N SER A 229 -14.60 7.81 -6.31
CA SER A 229 -14.16 8.55 -7.50
C SER A 229 -14.58 10.02 -7.46
N GLU A 230 -15.83 10.29 -7.08
CA GLU A 230 -16.37 11.64 -6.88
C GLU A 230 -15.58 12.39 -5.80
N HIS A 231 -15.39 11.75 -4.64
CA HIS A 231 -14.65 12.33 -3.53
C HIS A 231 -13.22 12.73 -3.93
N TYR A 232 -12.48 11.83 -4.58
CA TYR A 232 -11.10 12.13 -4.97
C TYR A 232 -10.99 13.11 -6.14
N ALA A 233 -11.98 13.18 -7.02
CA ALA A 233 -12.06 14.22 -8.04
C ALA A 233 -12.19 15.62 -7.40
N ASP A 234 -13.09 15.78 -6.41
CA ASP A 234 -13.23 17.04 -5.65
C ASP A 234 -11.93 17.41 -4.92
N VAL A 235 -11.32 16.44 -4.23
CA VAL A 235 -10.03 16.64 -3.55
C VAL A 235 -9.00 17.18 -4.53
N CYS A 236 -8.86 16.57 -5.71
CA CYS A 236 -7.89 17.02 -6.72
C CYS A 236 -8.22 18.42 -7.26
N LEU A 237 -9.49 18.76 -7.45
CA LEU A 237 -9.93 20.08 -7.87
C LEU A 237 -9.56 21.15 -6.83
N VAL A 238 -9.90 20.93 -5.57
CA VAL A 238 -9.56 21.84 -4.47
C VAL A 238 -8.04 21.94 -4.31
N SER A 239 -7.32 20.83 -4.46
CA SER A 239 -5.85 20.79 -4.40
C SER A 239 -5.22 21.71 -5.45
N ARG A 240 -5.74 21.71 -6.69
CA ARG A 240 -5.27 22.59 -7.76
C ARG A 240 -5.53 24.06 -7.45
N SER A 241 -6.66 24.40 -6.82
CA SER A 241 -6.94 25.79 -6.41
C SER A 241 -6.05 26.28 -5.25
N LEU A 242 -5.67 25.37 -4.34
CA LEU A 242 -4.80 25.69 -3.21
C LEU A 242 -3.33 25.77 -3.63
N TYR A 243 -2.97 25.08 -4.71
CA TYR A 243 -1.64 25.11 -5.27
C TYR A 243 -1.45 26.40 -6.09
N LEU A 244 -0.66 27.33 -5.56
CA LEU A 244 -0.21 28.52 -6.27
C LEU A 244 1.14 28.23 -6.92
N PRO A 245 1.22 27.90 -8.22
CA PRO A 245 2.50 27.90 -8.90
C PRO A 245 3.05 29.33 -8.88
N ARG A 246 4.37 29.47 -8.66
CA ARG A 246 5.06 30.77 -8.55
C ARG A 246 4.92 31.69 -9.79
N GLY A 247 4.27 31.24 -10.87
CA GLY A 247 4.02 32.01 -12.09
C GLY A 247 2.73 32.84 -12.16
N LEU A 248 1.77 32.70 -11.22
CA LEU A 248 0.48 33.44 -11.28
C LEU A 248 0.34 34.58 -10.26
N ILE A 249 1.33 34.78 -9.39
CA ILE A 249 1.27 35.83 -8.36
C ILE A 249 1.47 37.24 -8.98
N ASN A 250 2.02 37.34 -10.19
CA ASN A 250 2.26 38.64 -10.85
C ASN A 250 1.12 39.16 -11.74
N ALA A 251 0.00 38.44 -11.89
CA ALA A 251 -1.07 38.84 -12.81
C ALA A 251 -2.36 39.38 -12.16
N ASN A 252 -2.53 39.32 -10.83
CA ASN A 252 -3.82 39.66 -10.21
C ASN A 252 -3.77 40.33 -8.83
N ILE A 253 -2.74 41.12 -8.54
CA ILE A 253 -2.75 42.02 -7.37
C ILE A 253 -3.23 43.42 -7.79
N HIS A 254 -4.41 43.55 -8.41
CA HIS A 254 -5.07 44.85 -8.61
C HIS A 254 -6.60 44.81 -8.40
N GLY A 255 -7.12 43.88 -7.59
CA GLY A 255 -8.47 44.01 -7.07
C GLY A 255 -9.11 42.68 -6.69
N SER A 256 -8.99 42.29 -5.43
CA SER A 256 -9.94 41.38 -4.77
C SER A 256 -9.71 41.40 -3.27
N ARG A 257 -10.74 41.77 -2.50
CA ARG A 257 -10.78 41.80 -1.03
C ARG A 257 -10.43 40.43 -0.44
N LYS A 258 -9.58 40.44 0.61
CA LYS A 258 -9.33 39.26 1.46
C LYS A 258 -10.62 38.85 2.19
N PRO A 259 -11.04 37.57 2.19
CA PRO A 259 -12.05 37.10 3.11
C PRO A 259 -11.44 36.92 4.51
N SER A 260 -12.08 37.54 5.49
CA SER A 260 -11.90 37.29 6.92
C SER A 260 -12.43 35.88 7.25
N ALA A 261 -11.57 35.00 7.74
CA ALA A 261 -11.98 33.71 8.31
C ALA A 261 -11.65 33.71 9.81
N SER A 262 -12.69 33.88 10.63
CA SER A 262 -12.60 33.62 12.07
C SER A 262 -12.75 32.11 12.31
N TRP A 263 -11.74 31.51 12.92
CA TRP A 263 -11.76 30.09 13.28
C TRP A 263 -12.31 29.96 14.70
N ARG A 264 -13.52 29.42 14.85
CA ARG A 264 -13.97 28.89 16.14
C ARG A 264 -13.37 27.49 16.32
N LYS A 265 -12.62 27.30 17.40
CA LYS A 265 -12.17 25.97 17.85
C LYS A 265 -13.40 25.11 18.12
N VAL A 266 -13.57 24.03 17.36
CA VAL A 266 -14.50 22.96 17.70
C VAL A 266 -13.87 22.17 18.84
N LYS A 267 -14.44 22.26 20.05
CA LYS A 267 -14.09 21.39 21.18
C LYS A 267 -14.81 20.06 21.01
N PHE A 268 -14.08 18.97 20.97
CA PHE A 268 -14.64 17.62 21.14
C PHE A 268 -14.93 17.39 22.62
N PRO A 269 -16.12 16.92 23.01
CA PRO A 269 -16.37 16.50 24.38
C PRO A 269 -15.68 15.14 24.61
N GLY A 270 -14.75 15.06 25.58
CA GLY A 270 -14.21 13.79 26.06
C GLY A 270 -12.69 13.63 26.16
N SER A 271 -11.88 14.69 26.06
CA SER A 271 -10.48 14.61 26.50
C SER A 271 -10.43 14.69 28.04
N LEU A 272 -10.40 13.53 28.69
CA LEU A 272 -9.98 13.43 30.09
C LEU A 272 -8.48 13.71 30.17
N GLU A 273 -8.12 14.47 31.20
CA GLU A 273 -6.76 14.85 31.62
C GLU A 273 -5.84 13.65 31.89
#